data_AF-A0A2A6HT32-F1
#
_entry.id   AF-A0A2A6HT32-F1
#
_cell.length_a   1.000
_cell.length_b   1.000
_cell.length_c   1.000
_cell.angle_alpha   90.00
_cell.angle_beta   90.00
_cell.angle_gamma   90.00
#
_symmetry.space_group_name_H-M   'P 1'
#
loop_
_entity.id
_entity.type
_entity.pdbx_description
1 polymer ?
#
loop_
_entity_poly.entity_id
_entity_poly.type
_entity_poly.pdbx_seq_one_letter_code
_entity_poly.pdbx_strand_id
1 'polypeptide(L)'
;MRPSKWISARQHPPFFWEVGDFGSEIWLFQRLYKIWSQEGEISPDPFGTVLRFKALTPISSFDFVHNIQSGTLFFQLGNEVLFIALYDRGDLASSNVSALYEYHRSVISAMSVQDQIERAYTAQRVWACETAYFLYRARAGFGFVSSETSFTAIPSLSRPVSRASDENEYATFCRSFGLKLEKFGGEVGNHYSNLTREDIDSFSGGGS
;
A
#
# COMPACT_ATOMS: atom_id res chain seq x y z
N MET A 1 18.48 53.95 19.04
CA MET A 1 17.95 52.82 18.24
C MET A 1 18.58 51.54 18.76
N ARG A 2 17.81 50.63 19.38
CA ARG A 2 18.30 49.30 19.78
C ARG A 2 18.09 48.36 18.59
N PRO A 3 19.04 47.48 18.23
CA PRO A 3 18.80 46.47 17.21
C PRO A 3 17.80 45.44 17.76
N SER A 4 16.74 45.22 17.01
CA SER A 4 15.75 44.16 17.23
C SER A 4 16.45 42.79 17.16
N LYS A 5 16.37 42.02 18.25
CA LYS A 5 16.74 40.61 18.28
C LYS A 5 15.80 39.86 17.33
N TRP A 6 16.36 39.30 16.26
CA TRP A 6 15.70 38.25 15.49
C TRP A 6 15.55 37.04 16.41
N ILE A 7 14.31 36.73 16.78
CA ILE A 7 13.98 35.46 17.40
C ILE A 7 14.15 34.42 16.30
N SER A 8 15.25 33.68 16.36
CA SER A 8 15.44 32.46 15.59
C SER A 8 14.32 31.51 15.98
N ALA A 9 13.30 31.39 15.12
CA ALA A 9 12.43 30.23 15.14
C ALA A 9 13.35 29.03 14.94
N ARG A 10 13.41 28.13 15.93
CA ARG A 10 14.18 26.89 15.84
C ARG A 10 13.60 26.07 14.69
N GLN A 11 14.10 26.28 13.48
CA GLN A 11 13.89 25.37 12.38
C GLN A 11 14.68 24.11 12.74
N HIS A 12 13.96 23.09 13.21
CA HIS A 12 14.55 21.77 13.31
C HIS A 12 14.96 21.34 11.89
N PRO A 13 16.21 20.89 11.69
CA PRO A 13 16.66 20.42 10.38
C PRO A 13 15.75 19.27 9.91
N PRO A 14 15.56 19.11 8.59
CA PRO A 14 14.74 18.03 8.05
C PRO A 14 15.33 16.68 8.47
N PHE A 15 14.48 15.83 9.04
CA PHE A 15 14.85 14.45 9.37
C PHE A 15 14.53 13.58 8.16
N PHE A 16 15.47 12.71 7.79
CA PHE A 16 15.28 11.73 6.72
C PHE A 16 14.71 10.44 7.32
N TRP A 17 13.64 9.92 6.71
CA TRP A 17 12.96 8.72 7.19
C TRP A 17 13.06 7.58 6.18
N GLU A 18 13.46 6.41 6.68
CA GLU A 18 13.39 5.14 5.96
C GLU A 18 12.20 4.33 6.50
N VAL A 19 11.18 4.16 5.66
CA VAL A 19 10.04 3.28 5.95
C VAL A 19 10.45 1.86 5.59
N GLY A 20 10.43 0.95 6.57
CA GLY A 20 10.83 -0.44 6.33
C GLY A 20 11.17 -1.28 7.56
N ASP A 21 11.26 -0.65 8.75
CA ASP A 21 11.36 -1.36 10.03
C ASP A 21 10.07 -1.15 10.85
N PHE A 22 9.56 -2.19 11.49
CA PHE A 22 8.34 -2.14 12.30
C PHE A 22 8.42 -1.05 13.37
N GLY A 23 9.60 -0.86 13.99
CA GLY A 23 9.82 0.20 14.96
C GLY A 23 9.63 1.61 14.37
N SER A 24 10.00 1.79 13.10
CA SER A 24 9.84 3.07 12.40
C SER A 24 8.36 3.31 12.07
N GLU A 25 7.64 2.31 11.59
CA GLU A 25 6.19 2.43 11.33
C GLU A 25 5.38 2.76 12.59
N ILE A 26 5.69 2.12 13.73
CA ILE A 26 5.03 2.38 15.01
C ILE A 26 5.33 3.80 15.50
N TRP A 27 6.59 4.26 15.41
CA TRP A 27 6.94 5.62 15.81
C TRP A 27 6.19 6.67 14.98
N LEU A 28 6.13 6.47 13.65
CA LEU A 28 5.46 7.38 12.74
C LEU A 28 3.95 7.42 13.05
N PHE A 29 3.32 6.25 13.22
CA PHE A 29 1.92 6.16 13.62
C PHE A 29 1.66 6.90 14.93
N GLN A 30 2.46 6.65 15.98
CA GLN A 30 2.32 7.33 17.27
C GLN A 30 2.46 8.84 17.15
N ARG A 31 3.39 9.32 16.31
CA ARG A 31 3.62 10.75 16.09
C ARG A 31 2.43 11.40 15.40
N LEU A 32 1.95 10.80 14.31
CA LEU A 32 0.81 11.28 13.54
C LEU A 32 -0.47 11.25 14.38
N TYR A 33 -0.70 10.15 15.11
CA TYR A 33 -1.84 10.03 16.01
C TYR A 33 -1.84 11.10 17.10
N LYS A 34 -0.68 11.37 17.72
CA LYS A 34 -0.57 12.44 18.72
C LYS A 34 -0.99 13.79 18.14
N ILE A 35 -0.45 14.15 16.96
CA ILE A 35 -0.76 15.43 16.30
C ILE A 35 -2.26 15.49 15.92
N TRP A 36 -2.79 14.43 15.32
CA TRP A 36 -4.21 14.34 14.96
C TRP A 36 -5.14 14.45 16.16
N SER A 37 -4.84 13.75 17.26
CA SER A 37 -5.65 13.78 18.50
C SER A 37 -5.67 15.14 19.18
N GLN A 38 -4.76 16.04 18.80
CA GLN A 38 -4.65 17.41 19.30
C GLN A 38 -5.15 18.44 18.27
N GLU A 39 -5.87 17.99 17.23
CA GLU A 39 -6.35 18.84 16.12
C GLU A 39 -5.21 19.57 15.38
N GLY A 40 -4.00 19.00 15.40
CA GLY A 40 -2.84 19.53 14.71
C GLY A 40 -2.87 19.29 13.20
N GLU A 41 -1.94 19.93 12.49
CA GLU A 41 -1.88 19.88 11.03
C GLU A 41 -0.97 18.75 10.53
N ILE A 42 -1.47 17.91 9.62
CA ILE A 42 -0.69 16.87 8.95
C ILE A 42 -0.81 17.05 7.44
N SER A 43 0.33 17.16 6.75
CA SER A 43 0.37 17.39 5.31
C SER A 43 1.50 16.60 4.64
N PRO A 44 1.24 15.76 3.62
CA PRO A 44 -0.09 15.37 3.13
C PRO A 44 -0.82 14.49 4.15
N ASP A 45 -2.09 14.18 3.88
CA ASP A 45 -2.92 13.34 4.74
C ASP A 45 -2.19 12.04 5.14
N PRO A 46 -2.08 11.72 6.45
CA PRO A 46 -1.31 10.58 6.94
C PRO A 46 -1.91 9.23 6.52
N PHE A 47 -3.19 9.17 6.17
CA PHE A 47 -3.86 7.96 5.71
C PHE A 47 -3.42 7.57 4.28
N GLY A 48 -2.58 8.38 3.65
CA GLY A 48 -2.02 8.14 2.32
C GLY A 48 -3.11 8.19 1.25
N THR A 49 -2.99 7.33 0.24
CA THR A 49 -4.00 7.26 -0.83
C THR A 49 -5.02 6.18 -0.52
N VAL A 50 -6.30 6.58 -0.54
CA VAL A 50 -7.45 5.67 -0.46
C VAL A 50 -8.10 5.61 -1.84
N LEU A 51 -8.17 4.41 -2.41
CA LEU A 51 -8.92 4.13 -3.63
C LEU A 51 -10.18 3.34 -3.27
N ARG A 52 -11.32 3.76 -3.83
CA ARG A 52 -12.62 3.10 -3.63
C ARG A 52 -13.19 2.68 -4.98
N PHE A 53 -13.59 1.41 -5.08
CA PHE A 53 -14.18 0.83 -6.28
C PHE A 53 -15.40 -0.01 -5.95
N LYS A 54 -16.17 -0.39 -6.98
CA LYS A 54 -17.13 -1.48 -6.88
C LYS A 54 -16.38 -2.81 -6.95
N ALA A 55 -16.72 -3.75 -6.06
CA ALA A 55 -16.10 -5.07 -6.02
C ALA A 55 -16.20 -5.78 -7.38
N LEU A 56 -15.17 -6.57 -7.71
CA LEU A 56 -15.20 -7.42 -8.90
C LEU A 56 -16.13 -8.62 -8.71
N THR A 57 -16.26 -9.09 -7.46
CA THR A 57 -17.08 -10.25 -7.13
C THR A 57 -18.57 -9.89 -7.18
N PRO A 58 -19.42 -10.75 -7.77
CA PRO A 58 -20.86 -10.49 -7.83
C PRO A 58 -21.56 -10.69 -6.48
N ILE A 59 -20.90 -11.35 -5.52
CA ILE A 59 -21.45 -11.67 -4.20
C ILE A 59 -20.94 -10.65 -3.19
N SER A 60 -21.85 -10.09 -2.40
CA SER A 60 -21.51 -9.23 -1.26
C SER A 60 -20.79 -10.05 -0.19
N SER A 61 -19.57 -9.68 0.16
CA SER A 61 -18.77 -10.37 1.18
C SER A 61 -17.95 -9.37 2.00
N PHE A 62 -17.37 -9.89 3.09
CA PHE A 62 -16.32 -9.20 3.82
C PHE A 62 -15.00 -9.87 3.50
N ASP A 63 -13.99 -9.06 3.20
CA ASP A 63 -12.63 -9.53 2.99
C ASP A 63 -11.64 -8.48 3.51
N PHE A 64 -10.55 -8.92 4.10
CA PHE A 64 -9.52 -8.05 4.65
C PHE A 64 -8.13 -8.66 4.44
N VAL A 65 -7.22 -7.86 3.89
CA VAL A 65 -5.79 -8.16 3.83
C VAL A 65 -5.00 -6.95 4.30
N HIS A 66 -3.98 -7.21 5.11
CA HIS A 66 -2.96 -6.24 5.48
C HIS A 66 -1.60 -6.79 5.06
N ASN A 67 -0.96 -6.11 4.11
CA ASN A 67 0.43 -6.38 3.79
C ASN A 67 1.30 -5.39 4.59
N ILE A 68 1.83 -5.86 5.72
CA ILE A 68 2.64 -5.07 6.64
C ILE A 68 3.87 -4.51 5.91
N GLN A 69 4.52 -5.31 5.06
CA GLN A 69 5.75 -4.94 4.36
C GLN A 69 5.61 -3.66 3.50
N SER A 70 4.44 -3.47 2.88
CA SER A 70 4.14 -2.26 2.10
C SER A 70 3.28 -1.25 2.84
N GLY A 71 2.78 -1.57 4.04
CA GLY A 71 1.78 -0.76 4.72
C GLY A 71 0.51 -0.58 3.88
N THR A 72 0.10 -1.60 3.12
CA THR A 72 -1.14 -1.55 2.33
C THR A 72 -2.25 -2.36 2.97
N LEU A 73 -3.46 -1.81 2.93
CA LEU A 73 -4.68 -2.45 3.40
C LEU A 73 -5.63 -2.63 2.23
N PHE A 74 -6.21 -3.81 2.13
CA PHE A 74 -7.24 -4.14 1.17
C PHE A 74 -8.48 -4.59 1.92
N PHE A 75 -9.63 -4.01 1.58
CA PHE A 75 -10.92 -4.39 2.10
C PHE A 75 -11.88 -4.67 0.97
N GLN A 76 -12.69 -5.71 1.11
CA GLN A 76 -14.00 -5.78 0.49
C GLN A 76 -15.06 -5.60 1.57
N LEU A 77 -15.94 -4.62 1.38
CA LEU A 77 -17.06 -4.32 2.26
C LEU A 77 -18.33 -4.39 1.44
N GLY A 78 -18.96 -5.56 1.44
CA GLY A 78 -20.14 -5.84 0.64
C GLY A 78 -19.83 -5.82 -0.86
N ASN A 79 -20.39 -4.84 -1.57
CA ASN A 79 -20.20 -4.64 -3.01
C ASN A 79 -19.13 -3.58 -3.35
N GLU A 80 -18.35 -3.15 -2.36
CA GLU A 80 -17.29 -2.16 -2.53
C GLU A 80 -15.95 -2.72 -2.12
N VAL A 81 -14.91 -2.19 -2.74
CA VAL A 81 -13.52 -2.47 -2.43
C VAL A 81 -12.82 -1.17 -2.05
N LEU A 82 -12.02 -1.23 -0.99
CA LEU A 82 -11.13 -0.17 -0.56
C LEU A 82 -9.69 -0.67 -0.63
N PHE A 83 -8.84 0.07 -1.31
CA PHE A 83 -7.40 -0.13 -1.27
C PHE A 83 -6.76 1.10 -0.64
N ILE A 84 -6.03 0.91 0.44
CA ILE A 84 -5.39 1.97 1.21
C ILE A 84 -3.89 1.75 1.16
N ALA A 85 -3.16 2.73 0.66
CA ALA A 85 -1.71 2.75 0.75
C ALA A 85 -1.29 3.75 1.83
N LEU A 86 -0.95 3.24 3.01
CA LEU A 86 -0.51 4.08 4.12
C LEU A 86 0.79 4.79 3.76
N TYR A 87 0.93 6.04 4.20
CA TYR A 87 2.11 6.85 3.97
C TYR A 87 2.45 7.09 2.48
N ASP A 88 1.53 6.78 1.56
CA ASP A 88 1.65 7.15 0.17
C ASP A 88 1.55 8.67 0.02
N ARG A 89 2.42 9.25 -0.82
CA ARG A 89 2.50 10.71 -1.00
C ARG A 89 1.70 11.19 -2.22
N GLY A 90 0.67 10.43 -2.59
CA GLY A 90 -0.15 10.65 -3.79
C GLY A 90 0.38 9.98 -5.05
N ASP A 91 1.46 9.19 -4.96
CA ASP A 91 2.04 8.48 -6.10
C ASP A 91 1.02 7.49 -6.67
N LEU A 92 0.30 6.79 -5.78
CA LEU A 92 -0.76 5.86 -6.18
C LEU A 92 -1.90 6.58 -6.91
N ALA A 93 -2.35 7.73 -6.39
CA ALA A 93 -3.43 8.52 -6.98
C ALA A 93 -3.08 9.04 -8.39
N SER A 94 -1.79 9.27 -8.65
CA SER A 94 -1.28 9.72 -9.97
C SER A 94 -1.01 8.60 -10.97
N SER A 95 -1.16 7.33 -10.57
CA SER A 95 -0.87 6.16 -11.39
C SER A 95 -2.08 5.66 -12.20
N ASN A 96 -1.86 4.66 -13.05
CA ASN A 96 -2.92 4.03 -13.86
C ASN A 96 -3.64 2.86 -13.15
N VAL A 97 -3.39 2.63 -11.86
CA VAL A 97 -3.95 1.48 -11.11
C VAL A 97 -5.47 1.46 -11.09
N SER A 98 -6.11 2.64 -11.02
CA SER A 98 -7.58 2.77 -11.05
C SER A 98 -8.14 2.40 -12.41
N ALA A 99 -7.46 2.80 -13.49
CA ALA A 99 -7.85 2.44 -14.85
C ALA A 99 -7.68 0.92 -15.10
N LEU A 100 -6.61 0.32 -14.55
CA LEU A 100 -6.38 -1.11 -14.61
C LEU A 100 -7.49 -1.89 -13.87
N TYR A 101 -7.92 -1.41 -12.70
CA TYR A 101 -9.01 -2.03 -11.96
C TYR A 101 -10.32 -2.02 -12.77
N GLU A 102 -10.70 -0.87 -13.33
CA GLU A 102 -11.91 -0.76 -14.14
C GLU A 102 -11.83 -1.58 -15.44
N TYR A 103 -10.63 -1.72 -16.03
CA TYR A 103 -10.41 -2.66 -17.13
C TYR A 103 -10.73 -4.10 -16.70
N HIS A 104 -10.15 -4.60 -15.60
CA HIS A 104 -10.49 -5.93 -15.08
C HIS A 104 -11.97 -6.09 -14.81
N ARG A 105 -12.61 -5.06 -14.23
CA ARG A 105 -14.05 -5.06 -13.97
C ARG A 105 -14.88 -5.19 -15.23
N SER A 106 -14.53 -4.48 -16.30
CA SER A 106 -15.21 -4.59 -17.60
C SER A 106 -15.09 -6.00 -18.19
N VAL A 107 -13.91 -6.60 -18.11
CA VAL A 107 -13.61 -7.93 -18.64
C VAL A 107 -14.37 -9.01 -17.87
N ILE A 108 -14.34 -8.94 -16.54
CA ILE A 108 -15.05 -9.89 -15.67
C ILE A 108 -16.55 -9.76 -15.84
N SER A 109 -17.10 -8.55 -15.87
CA SER A 109 -18.55 -8.32 -16.03
C SER A 109 -19.12 -8.87 -17.34
N ALA A 110 -18.28 -9.06 -18.36
CA ALA A 110 -18.67 -9.64 -19.65
C ALA A 110 -18.67 -11.19 -19.66
N MET A 111 -18.19 -11.85 -18.60
CA MET A 111 -18.15 -13.32 -18.48
C MET A 111 -19.49 -13.90 -18.02
N SER A 112 -19.64 -15.22 -18.08
CA SER A 112 -20.79 -15.91 -17.48
C SER A 112 -20.79 -15.75 -15.95
N VAL A 113 -21.96 -15.81 -15.30
CA VAL A 113 -22.05 -15.64 -13.83
C VAL A 113 -21.19 -16.66 -13.07
N GLN A 114 -21.12 -17.90 -13.56
CA GLN A 114 -20.29 -18.94 -12.97
C GLN A 114 -18.79 -18.58 -13.06
N ASP A 115 -18.32 -18.18 -14.24
CA ASP A 115 -16.94 -17.75 -14.45
C ASP A 115 -16.59 -16.47 -13.68
N GLN A 116 -17.56 -15.56 -13.53
CA GLN A 116 -17.40 -14.35 -12.74
C GLN A 116 -17.09 -14.69 -11.28
N ILE A 117 -17.85 -15.60 -10.67
CA ILE A 117 -17.64 -15.99 -9.27
C ILE A 117 -16.24 -16.57 -9.08
N GLU A 118 -15.81 -17.47 -9.97
CA GLU A 118 -14.52 -18.16 -9.86
C GLU A 118 -13.33 -17.22 -10.11
N ARG A 119 -13.43 -16.30 -11.08
CA ARG A 119 -12.30 -15.47 -11.53
C ARG A 119 -12.21 -14.14 -10.80
N ALA A 120 -13.34 -13.57 -10.38
CA ALA A 120 -13.38 -12.23 -9.81
C ALA A 120 -12.59 -12.13 -8.50
N TYR A 121 -12.72 -13.14 -7.64
CA TYR A 121 -12.02 -13.15 -6.35
C TYR A 121 -10.51 -13.13 -6.55
N THR A 122 -9.98 -14.05 -7.37
CA THR A 122 -8.55 -14.13 -7.67
C THR A 122 -8.06 -12.87 -8.37
N ALA A 123 -8.77 -12.35 -9.36
CA ALA A 123 -8.39 -11.14 -10.09
C ALA A 123 -8.27 -9.92 -9.15
N GLN A 124 -9.19 -9.80 -8.19
CA GLN A 124 -9.18 -8.71 -7.22
C GLN A 124 -7.96 -8.79 -6.29
N ARG A 125 -7.61 -9.99 -5.84
CA ARG A 125 -6.41 -10.24 -5.04
C ARG A 125 -5.12 -9.99 -5.83
N VAL A 126 -5.07 -10.44 -7.08
CA VAL A 126 -3.93 -10.22 -7.97
C VAL A 126 -3.71 -8.73 -8.18
N TRP A 127 -4.77 -7.98 -8.53
CA TRP A 127 -4.67 -6.53 -8.68
C TRP A 127 -4.18 -5.85 -7.41
N ALA A 128 -4.71 -6.22 -6.23
CA ALA A 128 -4.29 -5.63 -4.97
C ALA A 128 -2.82 -5.96 -4.63
N CYS A 129 -2.40 -7.21 -4.85
CA CYS A 129 -1.04 -7.68 -4.65
C CYS A 129 -0.04 -6.95 -5.56
N GLU A 130 -0.32 -6.91 -6.87
CA GLU A 130 0.51 -6.22 -7.84
C GLU A 130 0.60 -4.73 -7.48
N THR A 131 -0.54 -4.08 -7.21
CA THR A 131 -0.57 -2.66 -6.83
C THR A 131 0.29 -2.40 -5.60
N ALA A 132 0.15 -3.21 -4.54
CA ALA A 132 0.93 -3.08 -3.32
C ALA A 132 2.45 -3.25 -3.58
N TYR A 133 2.82 -4.28 -4.34
CA TYR A 133 4.22 -4.57 -4.64
C TYR A 133 4.88 -3.50 -5.52
N PHE A 134 4.23 -3.11 -6.61
CA PHE A 134 4.75 -2.11 -7.53
C PHE A 134 4.76 -0.71 -6.93
N LEU A 135 3.88 -0.42 -5.96
CA LEU A 135 3.99 0.79 -5.15
C LEU A 135 5.17 0.70 -4.18
N TYR A 136 5.33 -0.42 -3.47
CA TYR A 136 6.39 -0.62 -2.48
C TYR A 136 7.79 -0.49 -3.07
N ARG A 137 8.04 -1.06 -4.26
CA ARG A 137 9.32 -0.90 -4.96
C ARG A 137 9.58 0.53 -5.47
N ALA A 138 8.53 1.32 -5.65
CA ALA A 138 8.63 2.71 -6.07
C ALA A 138 8.66 3.67 -4.87
N ARG A 139 8.41 3.18 -3.64
CA ARG A 139 8.40 3.98 -2.43
C ARG A 139 9.80 4.53 -2.16
N ALA A 140 9.90 5.85 -2.10
CA ALA A 140 11.07 6.53 -1.55
C ALA A 140 10.95 6.68 -0.04
N GLY A 141 12.11 6.71 0.65
CA GLY A 141 12.19 7.44 1.91
C GLY A 141 11.79 8.91 1.69
N PHE A 142 11.27 9.55 2.72
CA PHE A 142 10.88 10.96 2.64
C PHE A 142 11.49 11.76 3.79
N GLY A 143 11.86 13.00 3.49
CA GLY A 143 12.17 13.97 4.53
C GLY A 143 10.88 14.48 5.16
N PHE A 144 10.91 14.87 6.43
CA PHE A 144 9.79 15.55 7.06
C PHE A 144 10.25 16.69 7.96
N VAL A 145 9.34 17.64 8.21
CA VAL A 145 9.45 18.65 9.25
C VAL A 145 8.33 18.38 10.25
N SER A 146 8.68 18.25 11.52
CA SER A 146 7.70 17.94 12.57
C SER A 146 7.88 18.89 13.75
N SER A 147 6.77 19.38 14.29
CA SER A 147 6.66 20.17 15.52
C SER A 147 5.69 19.47 16.49
N GLU A 148 5.44 20.04 17.67
CA GLU A 148 4.48 19.47 18.62
C GLU A 148 3.05 19.37 18.06
N THR A 149 2.68 20.29 17.18
CA THR A 149 1.31 20.43 16.63
C THR A 149 1.23 20.23 15.13
N SER A 150 2.35 19.87 14.46
CA SER A 150 2.34 19.67 13.01
C SER A 150 3.32 18.62 12.52
N PHE A 151 2.97 17.96 11.42
CA PHE A 151 3.82 17.05 10.66
C PHE A 151 3.68 17.35 9.17
N THR A 152 4.79 17.69 8.52
CA THR A 152 4.81 17.97 7.09
C THR A 152 5.83 17.09 6.41
N ALA A 153 5.39 16.16 5.56
CA ALA A 153 6.28 15.41 4.69
C ALA A 153 6.79 16.36 3.59
N ILE A 154 8.10 16.38 3.41
CA ILE A 154 8.75 17.18 2.38
C ILE A 154 8.59 16.45 1.05
N PRO A 155 8.03 17.12 0.01
CA PRO A 155 7.94 16.52 -1.30
C PRO A 155 9.34 16.19 -1.84
N SER A 156 9.48 15.02 -2.44
CA SER A 156 10.72 14.64 -3.13
C SER A 156 10.85 15.50 -4.38
N LEU A 157 12.03 16.09 -4.58
CA LEU A 157 12.35 16.86 -5.79
C LEU A 157 12.60 15.96 -7.00
N SER A 158 12.82 14.67 -6.78
CA SER A 158 13.03 13.66 -7.83
C SER A 158 12.02 12.53 -7.69
N ARG A 159 11.59 11.98 -8.83
CA ARG A 159 10.84 10.73 -8.85
C ARG A 159 11.81 9.60 -8.49
N PRO A 160 11.54 8.82 -7.44
CA PRO A 160 12.39 7.67 -7.12
C PRO A 160 12.41 6.68 -8.28
N VAL A 161 13.61 6.14 -8.56
CA VAL A 161 13.76 5.03 -9.50
C VAL A 161 13.23 3.79 -8.80
N SER A 162 12.28 3.10 -9.43
CA SER A 162 11.75 1.85 -8.90
C SER A 162 12.86 0.80 -8.77
N ARG A 163 12.89 0.10 -7.63
CA ARG A 163 13.79 -1.05 -7.41
C ARG A 163 13.51 -2.14 -8.45
N ALA A 164 14.51 -2.94 -8.79
CA ALA A 164 14.32 -4.13 -9.62
C ALA A 164 13.35 -5.12 -8.96
N SER A 165 12.63 -5.92 -9.77
CA SER A 165 11.69 -6.90 -9.23
C SER A 165 12.49 -8.05 -8.63
N ASP A 166 12.07 -8.54 -7.47
CA ASP A 166 12.67 -9.69 -6.80
C ASP A 166 11.60 -10.77 -6.62
N GLU A 167 11.92 -12.00 -7.04
CA GLU A 167 10.99 -13.13 -7.03
C GLU A 167 10.56 -13.53 -5.62
N ASN A 168 11.50 -13.57 -4.67
CA ASN A 168 11.23 -14.01 -3.31
C ASN A 168 10.42 -12.97 -2.52
N GLU A 169 10.76 -11.70 -2.70
CA GLU A 169 10.00 -10.56 -2.20
C GLU A 169 8.59 -10.60 -2.77
N TYR A 170 8.46 -10.78 -4.08
CA TYR A 170 7.15 -10.81 -4.74
C TYR A 170 6.29 -12.01 -4.32
N ALA A 171 6.89 -13.19 -4.15
CA ALA A 171 6.21 -14.37 -3.62
C ALA A 171 5.69 -14.12 -2.19
N THR A 172 6.43 -13.40 -1.36
CA THR A 172 6.01 -13.03 0.01
C THR A 172 4.82 -12.07 0.00
N PHE A 173 4.82 -11.10 -0.92
CA PHE A 173 3.66 -10.26 -1.18
C PHE A 173 2.45 -11.10 -1.59
N CYS A 174 2.58 -11.97 -2.60
CA CYS A 174 1.51 -12.86 -3.05
C CYS A 174 0.87 -13.63 -1.89
N ARG A 175 1.68 -14.20 -1.00
CA ARG A 175 1.18 -14.94 0.18
C ARG A 175 0.33 -14.08 1.11
N SER A 176 0.71 -12.83 1.32
CA SER A 176 -0.07 -11.89 2.15
C SER A 176 -1.47 -11.64 1.59
N PHE A 177 -1.65 -11.79 0.27
CA PHE A 177 -2.93 -11.64 -0.43
C PHE A 177 -3.66 -12.97 -0.66
N GLY A 178 -3.20 -14.07 -0.04
CA GLY A 178 -3.80 -15.40 -0.22
C GLY A 178 -3.46 -16.06 -1.55
N LEU A 179 -2.39 -15.60 -2.23
CA LEU A 179 -1.98 -16.08 -3.54
C LEU A 179 -0.68 -16.87 -3.47
N LYS A 180 -0.58 -17.87 -4.34
CA LYS A 180 0.65 -18.59 -4.65
C LYS A 180 1.18 -18.11 -5.99
N LEU A 181 2.46 -17.71 -6.00
CA LEU A 181 3.17 -17.36 -7.22
C LEU A 181 3.66 -18.66 -7.89
N GLU A 182 3.02 -19.04 -8.99
CA GLU A 182 3.37 -20.26 -9.75
C GLU A 182 4.52 -20.00 -10.72
N LYS A 183 4.58 -18.79 -11.27
CA LYS A 183 5.64 -18.36 -12.19
C LYS A 183 5.89 -16.87 -12.04
N PHE A 184 7.16 -16.52 -11.90
CA PHE A 184 7.61 -15.14 -11.95
C PHE A 184 8.00 -14.73 -13.37
N GLY A 185 7.40 -13.65 -13.87
CA GLY A 185 7.69 -13.05 -15.17
C GLY A 185 8.46 -11.73 -15.08
N GLY A 186 8.82 -11.29 -13.87
CA GLY A 186 9.49 -10.01 -13.64
C GLY A 186 8.48 -8.87 -13.45
N GLU A 187 8.15 -8.16 -14.53
CA GLU A 187 7.17 -7.06 -14.50
C GLU A 187 5.83 -7.45 -15.12
N VAL A 188 5.82 -8.43 -16.02
CA VAL A 188 4.63 -8.91 -16.75
C VAL A 188 4.69 -10.43 -16.91
N GLY A 189 3.52 -11.07 -17.07
CA GLY A 189 3.46 -12.53 -17.32
C GLY A 189 3.68 -13.38 -16.07
N ASN A 190 3.41 -12.82 -14.89
CA ASN A 190 3.32 -13.58 -13.64
C ASN A 190 2.09 -14.49 -13.66
N HIS A 191 2.20 -15.69 -13.08
CA HIS A 191 1.10 -16.63 -12.97
C HIS A 191 0.78 -16.91 -11.50
N TYR A 192 -0.51 -16.96 -11.19
CA TYR A 192 -1.01 -17.05 -9.82
C TYR A 192 -2.02 -18.18 -9.67
N SER A 193 -2.05 -18.76 -8.48
CA SER A 193 -3.13 -19.61 -8.00
C SER A 193 -3.54 -19.15 -6.58
N ASN A 194 -4.68 -19.62 -6.10
CA ASN A 194 -5.08 -19.38 -4.70
C ASN A 194 -4.26 -20.30 -3.79
N LEU A 195 -3.80 -19.78 -2.64
CA LEU A 195 -3.15 -20.62 -1.63
C LEU A 195 -4.11 -21.70 -1.14
N THR A 196 -3.62 -22.93 -1.07
CA THR A 196 -4.34 -24.03 -0.43
C THR A 196 -3.87 -24.20 1.02
N ARG A 197 -4.57 -25.06 1.77
CA ARG A 197 -4.18 -25.37 3.14
C ARG A 197 -2.85 -26.12 3.19
N GLU A 198 -2.63 -27.02 2.22
CA GLU A 198 -1.38 -27.76 2.08
C GLU A 198 -0.20 -26.84 1.80
N ASP A 199 -0.39 -25.78 0.99
CA ASP A 199 0.64 -24.77 0.78
C ASP A 199 1.01 -24.08 2.10
N ILE A 200 0.03 -23.70 2.92
CA ILE A 200 0.25 -23.07 4.24
C ILE A 200 1.01 -24.00 5.20
N ASP A 201 0.62 -25.27 5.25
CA ASP A 201 1.26 -26.26 6.11
C ASP A 201 2.72 -26.50 5.70
N SER A 202 3.02 -26.45 4.40
CA SER A 202 4.40 -26.60 3.88
C SER A 202 5.34 -25.47 4.33
N PHE A 203 4.84 -24.24 4.49
CA PHE A 203 5.64 -23.12 5.01
C PHE A 203 5.89 -23.23 6.51
N SER A 204 4.98 -23.89 7.23
CA SER A 204 5.00 -24.03 8.68
C SER A 204 5.97 -25.14 9.15
N GLY A 205 6.16 -26.18 8.32
CA GLY A 205 6.99 -27.35 8.64
C GLY A 205 8.50 -27.20 8.39
N GLY A 206 8.97 -26.07 7.85
CA GLY A 206 10.38 -25.83 7.53
C GLY A 206 11.24 -25.25 8.66
N GLY A 207 10.68 -25.09 9.87
CA GLY A 207 11.38 -24.61 11.06
C GLY A 207 11.67 -25.74 12.05
N SER A 208 12.68 -26.56 11.76
CA SER A 208 13.29 -27.49 12.72
C SER A 208 14.81 -27.35 12.68
#